data_AF-A0AAE4QJ61-F1
#
_entry.id   AF-A0AAE4QJ61-F1
#
_cell.length_a   1.000
_cell.length_b   1.000
_cell.length_c   1.000
_cell.angle_alpha   90.00
_cell.angle_beta   90.00
_cell.angle_gamma   90.00
#
_symmetry.space_group_name_H-M   'P 1'
#
loop_
_entity.id
_entity.type
_entity.pdbx_description
1 polymer ?
#
loop_
_entity_poly.entity_id
_entity_poly.type
_entity_poly.pdbx_seq_one_letter_code
_entity_poly.pdbx_strand_id
1 'polypeptide(L)'
;MTIYEQFIEALKEKIGDTLTSAEIKDRLITKFNTKPGSINPADYCYNRYNKGRAVNKNLFIYINKKTYRYVGQNYPYTGLVFHKPKGAECESVVGEWENGKLLFYKEKDKIGISQIKKLYEAYFEMLRFEMNILGCKATELRHLIGRLGEFFCVIYTNGELSKVTNQHGYDVIKDGRRISVKTTAQEKGFITINQNTFDQFDDFFIVQYKDDDLKLLFYGPKEEIPSLRPYGNTYEVDINSLKRVEKTLL
;
A
#
# COMPACT_ATOMS: atom_id res chain seq x y z
N MET A 1 13.72 1.36 -37.51
CA MET A 1 13.81 1.58 -36.06
C MET A 1 12.42 1.39 -35.45
N THR A 2 12.30 0.54 -34.44
CA THR A 2 11.04 0.33 -33.72
C THR A 2 10.72 1.52 -32.80
N ILE A 3 9.45 1.69 -32.40
CA ILE A 3 9.06 2.75 -31.44
C ILE A 3 9.83 2.62 -30.12
N TYR A 4 10.11 1.39 -29.70
CA TYR A 4 10.92 1.09 -28.52
C TYR A 4 12.35 1.65 -28.63
N GLU A 5 13.05 1.38 -29.73
CA GLU A 5 14.38 1.93 -30.01
C GLU A 5 14.37 3.44 -30.09
N GLN A 6 13.32 4.03 -30.70
CA GLN A 6 13.16 5.47 -30.77
C GLN A 6 13.01 6.12 -29.39
N PHE A 7 12.27 5.51 -28.46
CA PHE A 7 12.20 6.03 -27.09
C PHE A 7 13.58 6.09 -26.43
N ILE A 8 14.35 5.00 -26.54
CA ILE A 8 15.69 4.92 -25.95
C ILE A 8 16.58 6.03 -26.53
N GLU A 9 16.63 6.17 -27.85
CA GLU A 9 17.50 7.14 -28.51
C GLU A 9 17.03 8.60 -28.35
N ALA A 10 15.72 8.85 -28.24
CA ALA A 10 15.20 10.19 -27.99
C ALA A 10 15.32 10.65 -26.53
N LEU A 11 15.39 9.71 -25.58
CA LEU A 11 15.32 9.99 -24.15
C LEU A 11 16.58 9.58 -23.38
N LYS A 12 17.65 9.13 -24.04
CA LYS A 12 18.87 8.62 -23.36
C LYS A 12 19.46 9.56 -22.30
N GLU A 13 19.36 10.87 -22.50
CA GLU A 13 19.85 11.91 -21.57
C GLU A 13 18.78 12.38 -20.56
N LYS A 14 17.64 11.69 -20.51
CA LYS A 14 16.45 12.04 -19.73
C LYS A 14 16.13 11.01 -18.66
N ILE A 15 17.07 10.11 -18.34
CA ILE A 15 16.88 9.10 -17.29
C ILE A 15 16.62 9.82 -15.97
N GLY A 16 15.51 9.49 -15.33
CA GLY A 16 15.03 10.12 -14.09
C GLY A 16 14.03 11.25 -14.33
N ASP A 17 13.99 11.86 -15.52
CA ASP A 17 13.10 12.97 -15.82
C ASP A 17 11.64 12.52 -15.84
N THR A 18 10.78 13.45 -15.41
CA THR A 18 9.33 13.33 -15.51
C THR A 18 8.86 14.09 -16.74
N LEU A 19 8.19 13.39 -17.65
CA LEU A 19 7.80 13.88 -18.97
C LEU A 19 6.32 13.59 -19.22
N THR A 20 5.63 14.52 -19.85
CA THR A 20 4.26 14.32 -20.35
C THR A 20 4.26 13.47 -21.62
N SER A 21 3.12 12.85 -21.91
CA SER A 21 2.93 12.14 -23.18
C SER A 21 3.13 13.05 -24.40
N ALA A 22 2.80 14.34 -24.28
CA ALA A 22 2.94 15.30 -25.36
C ALA A 22 4.42 15.58 -25.66
N GLU A 23 5.23 15.85 -24.64
CA GLU A 23 6.68 16.06 -24.80
C GLU A 23 7.38 14.83 -25.38
N ILE A 24 7.00 13.64 -24.91
CA ILE A 24 7.55 12.39 -25.45
C ILE A 24 7.19 12.24 -26.93
N LYS A 25 5.93 12.51 -27.30
CA LYS A 25 5.47 12.44 -28.69
C LYS A 25 6.20 13.43 -29.58
N ASP A 26 6.29 14.68 -29.15
CA ASP A 26 6.95 15.75 -29.89
C ASP A 26 8.41 15.40 -30.22
N ARG A 27 9.14 14.85 -29.24
CA ARG A 27 10.52 14.38 -29.46
C ARG A 27 10.63 13.29 -30.52
N LEU A 28 9.74 12.29 -30.49
CA LEU A 28 9.75 11.19 -31.46
C LEU A 28 9.30 11.65 -32.86
N ILE A 29 8.32 12.55 -32.94
CA ILE A 29 7.86 13.15 -34.20
C ILE A 29 8.99 13.98 -34.81
N THR A 30 9.59 14.88 -34.05
CA THR A 30 10.65 15.79 -34.52
C THR A 30 11.91 15.03 -34.92
N LYS A 31 12.33 14.03 -34.13
CA LYS A 31 13.59 13.30 -34.38
C LYS A 31 13.46 12.20 -35.44
N PHE A 32 12.29 11.56 -35.58
CA PHE A 32 12.13 10.36 -36.41
C PHE A 32 10.95 10.39 -37.38
N ASN A 33 10.19 11.49 -37.44
CA ASN A 33 8.97 11.63 -38.25
C ASN A 33 7.92 10.54 -37.97
N THR A 34 7.79 10.13 -36.71
CA THR A 34 6.92 9.02 -36.28
C THR A 34 5.46 9.45 -36.22
N LYS A 35 4.54 8.60 -36.68
CA LYS A 35 3.09 8.87 -36.65
C LYS A 35 2.62 9.10 -35.19
N PRO A 36 1.98 10.24 -34.86
CA PRO A 36 1.59 10.57 -33.48
C PRO A 36 0.69 9.53 -32.80
N GLY A 37 -0.18 8.88 -33.58
CA GLY A 37 -1.12 7.87 -33.10
C GLY A 37 -0.49 6.53 -32.72
N SER A 38 0.72 6.22 -33.20
CA SER A 38 1.42 4.98 -32.84
C SER A 38 2.24 5.12 -31.55
N ILE A 39 2.43 6.32 -31.04
CA ILE A 39 3.24 6.59 -29.85
C ILE A 39 2.36 6.51 -28.60
N ASN A 40 2.47 5.40 -27.86
CA ASN A 40 1.76 5.20 -26.60
C ASN A 40 2.73 4.82 -25.45
N PRO A 41 3.24 5.79 -24.68
CA PRO A 41 4.17 5.51 -23.57
C PRO A 41 3.59 4.57 -22.50
N ALA A 42 2.26 4.53 -22.33
CA ALA A 42 1.60 3.65 -21.35
C ALA A 42 1.84 2.15 -21.63
N ASP A 43 2.08 1.77 -22.89
CA ASP A 43 2.38 0.38 -23.27
C ASP A 43 3.78 -0.05 -22.85
N TYR A 44 4.64 0.90 -22.48
CA TYR A 44 6.04 0.71 -22.08
C TYR A 44 6.25 1.03 -20.60
N CYS A 45 5.18 1.00 -19.78
CA CYS A 45 5.24 1.30 -18.36
C CYS A 45 5.38 0.05 -17.49
N TYR A 46 6.25 0.07 -16.50
CA TYR A 46 6.37 -1.00 -15.49
C TYR A 46 5.07 -1.17 -14.68
N ASN A 47 4.48 -0.07 -14.21
CA ASN A 47 3.34 -0.06 -13.28
C ASN A 47 1.96 0.01 -13.96
N ARG A 48 1.88 -0.20 -15.27
CA ARG A 48 0.61 -0.30 -16.01
C ARG A 48 0.54 -1.65 -16.68
N TYR A 49 -0.64 -2.13 -17.03
CA TYR A 49 -0.81 -3.29 -17.90
C TYR A 49 -1.96 -3.04 -18.87
N ASN A 50 -1.70 -3.28 -20.15
CA ASN A 50 -2.69 -3.29 -21.22
C ASN A 50 -2.62 -4.67 -21.91
N LYS A 51 -3.78 -5.22 -22.30
CA LYS A 51 -3.83 -6.51 -23.01
C LYS A 51 -3.00 -6.44 -24.29
N GLY A 52 -2.17 -7.47 -24.54
CA GLY A 52 -1.42 -7.63 -25.79
C GLY A 52 -0.07 -6.90 -25.87
N ARG A 53 0.40 -6.25 -24.80
CA ARG A 53 1.70 -5.56 -24.80
C ARG A 53 2.86 -6.48 -24.40
N ALA A 54 4.05 -6.18 -24.92
CA ALA A 54 5.29 -6.87 -24.55
C ALA A 54 5.75 -6.45 -23.14
N VAL A 55 5.83 -7.43 -22.24
CA VAL A 55 6.11 -7.20 -20.82
C VAL A 55 7.60 -6.93 -20.52
N ASN A 56 8.48 -7.25 -21.48
CA ASN A 56 9.94 -7.09 -21.38
C ASN A 56 10.47 -5.80 -22.03
N LYS A 57 9.58 -4.86 -22.41
CA LYS A 57 9.94 -3.59 -23.07
C LYS A 57 9.58 -2.37 -22.23
N ASN A 58 9.71 -2.44 -20.91
CA ASN A 58 9.34 -1.32 -20.04
C ASN A 58 10.48 -0.29 -19.95
N LEU A 59 10.11 0.97 -20.07
CA LEU A 59 11.00 2.14 -20.03
C LEU A 59 10.50 3.24 -19.08
N PHE A 60 9.23 3.17 -18.67
CA PHE A 60 8.56 4.24 -17.96
C PHE A 60 7.90 3.78 -16.66
N ILE A 61 7.68 4.71 -15.75
CA ILE A 61 6.76 4.57 -14.63
C ILE A 61 5.69 5.64 -14.82
N TYR A 62 4.43 5.23 -14.94
CA TYR A 62 3.30 6.16 -14.99
C TYR A 62 3.12 6.84 -13.64
N ILE A 63 2.99 8.17 -13.63
CA ILE A 63 2.78 8.96 -12.41
C ILE A 63 1.30 9.33 -12.28
N ASN A 64 0.82 10.26 -13.10
CA ASN A 64 -0.57 10.69 -13.15
C ASN A 64 -0.82 11.45 -14.47
N LYS A 65 -2.07 11.76 -14.83
CA LYS A 65 -2.44 12.69 -15.93
C LYS A 65 -1.59 12.59 -17.22
N LYS A 66 -1.27 11.37 -17.67
CA LYS A 66 -0.40 11.11 -18.85
C LYS A 66 1.03 11.64 -18.70
N THR A 67 1.55 11.58 -17.49
CA THR A 67 2.91 11.95 -17.10
C THR A 67 3.65 10.70 -16.65
N TYR A 68 4.91 10.60 -17.06
CA TYR A 68 5.73 9.40 -16.96
C TYR A 68 7.12 9.77 -16.47
N ARG A 69 7.67 8.99 -15.54
CA ARG A 69 9.10 9.02 -15.26
C ARG A 69 9.81 8.09 -16.22
N TYR A 70 10.77 8.60 -16.99
CA TYR A 70 11.62 7.75 -17.82
C TYR A 70 12.73 7.13 -16.97
N VAL A 71 12.84 5.80 -16.99
CA VAL A 71 13.80 5.06 -16.15
C VAL A 71 14.77 4.21 -16.98
N GLY A 72 14.56 4.14 -18.30
CA GLY A 72 15.40 3.36 -19.20
C GLY A 72 15.17 1.85 -19.11
N GLN A 73 16.07 1.12 -19.76
CA GLN A 73 15.99 -0.34 -19.87
C GLN A 73 16.43 -1.02 -18.56
N ASN A 74 15.87 -2.20 -18.29
CA ASN A 74 16.28 -3.09 -17.18
C ASN A 74 16.27 -2.40 -15.80
N TYR A 75 15.44 -1.38 -15.61
CA TYR A 75 15.30 -0.71 -14.34
C TYR A 75 14.77 -1.72 -13.29
N PRO A 76 15.41 -1.85 -12.11
CA PRO A 76 15.01 -2.81 -11.07
C PRO A 76 13.75 -2.33 -10.33
N TYR A 77 12.67 -2.14 -11.07
CA TYR A 77 11.41 -1.63 -10.54
C TYR A 77 10.86 -2.57 -9.48
N THR A 78 10.30 -1.99 -8.43
CA THR A 78 9.52 -2.72 -7.43
C THR A 78 8.28 -1.92 -7.11
N GLY A 79 7.11 -2.45 -7.45
CA GLY A 79 5.84 -1.74 -7.35
C GLY A 79 4.68 -2.50 -7.99
N LEU A 80 3.46 -2.09 -7.65
CA LEU A 80 2.22 -2.68 -8.18
C LEU A 80 2.03 -2.41 -9.68
N VAL A 81 1.34 -3.33 -10.34
CA VAL A 81 0.94 -3.23 -11.75
C VAL A 81 -0.56 -3.03 -11.84
N PHE A 82 -0.96 -1.90 -12.42
CA PHE A 82 -2.36 -1.50 -12.51
C PHE A 82 -2.92 -1.72 -13.92
N HIS A 83 -4.13 -2.27 -14.00
CA HIS A 83 -4.89 -2.37 -15.23
C HIS A 83 -6.24 -1.67 -15.06
N LYS A 84 -6.55 -0.78 -16.01
CA LYS A 84 -7.86 -0.13 -16.12
C LYS A 84 -8.53 -0.56 -17.43
N PRO A 85 -9.43 -1.56 -17.39
CA PRO A 85 -10.22 -1.95 -18.56
C PRO A 85 -11.01 -0.76 -19.12
N LYS A 86 -11.28 -0.78 -20.43
CA LYS A 86 -12.12 0.24 -21.08
C LYS A 86 -13.51 0.25 -20.41
N GLY A 87 -13.94 1.42 -19.94
CA GLY A 87 -15.22 1.60 -19.25
C GLY A 87 -15.21 1.32 -17.74
N ALA A 88 -14.10 0.87 -17.16
CA ALA A 88 -13.99 0.72 -15.71
C ALA A 88 -13.85 2.08 -15.02
N GLU A 89 -14.49 2.25 -13.86
CA GLU A 89 -14.37 3.47 -13.05
C GLU A 89 -13.01 3.53 -12.35
N CYS A 90 -12.62 2.44 -11.69
CA CYS A 90 -11.38 2.29 -10.95
C CYS A 90 -10.36 1.38 -11.66
N GLU A 91 -9.10 1.48 -11.21
CA GLU A 91 -8.02 0.59 -11.63
C GLU A 91 -8.00 -0.63 -10.72
N SER A 92 -7.58 -1.78 -11.26
CA SER A 92 -7.35 -3.00 -10.49
C SER A 92 -5.88 -3.36 -10.50
N VAL A 93 -5.39 -3.92 -9.39
CA VAL A 93 -4.04 -4.49 -9.33
C VAL A 93 -4.08 -5.87 -9.99
N VAL A 94 -3.15 -6.11 -10.91
CA VAL A 94 -3.05 -7.38 -11.65
C VAL A 94 -1.73 -8.11 -11.41
N GLY A 95 -0.79 -7.48 -10.69
CA GLY A 95 0.51 -8.05 -10.41
C GLY A 95 1.41 -7.06 -9.69
N GLU A 96 2.66 -7.46 -9.49
CA GLU A 96 3.70 -6.62 -8.91
C GLU A 96 5.07 -6.95 -9.48
N TRP A 97 5.93 -5.94 -9.49
CA TRP A 97 7.35 -6.13 -9.69
C TRP A 97 8.06 -6.20 -8.35
N GLU A 98 9.02 -7.11 -8.24
CA GLU A 98 9.98 -7.21 -7.15
C GLU A 98 11.40 -7.28 -7.74
N ASN A 99 12.17 -6.23 -7.51
CA ASN A 99 13.54 -6.05 -8.01
C ASN A 99 13.73 -6.44 -9.49
N GLY A 100 12.85 -5.93 -10.36
CA GLY A 100 12.86 -6.22 -11.79
C GLY A 100 12.27 -7.57 -12.20
N LYS A 101 11.71 -8.36 -11.28
CA LYS A 101 10.97 -9.59 -11.57
C LYS A 101 9.47 -9.36 -11.46
N LEU A 102 8.72 -9.73 -12.50
CA LEU A 102 7.27 -9.55 -12.52
C LEU A 102 6.54 -10.81 -12.07
N LEU A 103 5.58 -10.64 -11.17
CA LEU A 103 4.59 -11.62 -10.78
C LEU A 103 3.19 -11.13 -11.16
N PHE A 104 2.42 -11.94 -11.90
CA PHE A 104 1.00 -11.68 -12.13
C PHE A 104 0.14 -12.43 -11.12
N TYR A 105 -0.93 -11.78 -10.67
CA TYR A 105 -1.89 -12.38 -9.76
C TYR A 105 -3.01 -13.07 -10.52
N LYS A 106 -3.42 -14.25 -10.02
CA LYS A 106 -4.63 -14.94 -10.47
C LYS A 106 -5.88 -14.18 -10.01
N GLU A 107 -5.84 -13.70 -8.77
CA GLU A 107 -6.88 -12.90 -8.15
C GLU A 107 -6.58 -11.41 -8.32
N LYS A 108 -7.59 -10.62 -8.66
CA LYS A 108 -7.45 -9.17 -8.76
C LYS A 108 -7.21 -8.56 -7.38
N ASP A 109 -6.55 -7.41 -7.38
CA ASP A 109 -6.38 -6.56 -6.20
C ASP A 109 -5.56 -7.20 -5.08
N LYS A 110 -4.87 -8.33 -5.35
CA LYS A 110 -3.85 -8.87 -4.44
C LYS A 110 -2.68 -7.91 -4.31
N ILE A 111 -2.17 -7.79 -3.10
CA ILE A 111 -1.00 -6.97 -2.78
C ILE A 111 -0.02 -7.90 -2.05
N GLY A 112 1.20 -8.01 -2.58
CA GLY A 112 2.23 -8.84 -1.99
C GLY A 112 2.82 -8.21 -0.74
N ILE A 113 3.40 -9.03 0.12
CA ILE A 113 3.97 -8.57 1.40
C ILE A 113 5.12 -7.58 1.16
N SER A 114 5.90 -7.76 0.10
CA SER A 114 6.95 -6.80 -0.30
C SER A 114 6.39 -5.40 -0.55
N GLN A 115 5.19 -5.31 -1.13
CA GLN A 115 4.51 -4.03 -1.38
C GLN A 115 3.90 -3.45 -0.11
N ILE A 116 3.35 -4.29 0.78
CA ILE A 116 2.89 -3.83 2.09
C ILE A 116 4.05 -3.25 2.91
N LYS A 117 5.23 -3.89 2.89
CA LYS A 117 6.44 -3.35 3.55
C LYS A 117 6.82 -1.98 3.00
N LYS A 118 6.75 -1.78 1.68
CA LYS A 118 7.00 -0.47 1.07
C LYS A 118 5.98 0.59 1.45
N LEU A 119 4.70 0.23 1.48
CA LEU A 119 3.64 1.13 1.92
C LEU A 119 3.82 1.49 3.40
N TYR A 120 4.18 0.51 4.23
CA TYR A 120 4.54 0.71 5.63
C TYR A 120 5.67 1.74 5.76
N GLU A 121 6.80 1.54 5.09
CA GLU A 121 7.94 2.46 5.11
C GLU A 121 7.56 3.87 4.66
N ALA A 122 6.85 4.01 3.53
CA ALA A 122 6.44 5.30 3.00
C ALA A 122 5.45 6.04 3.91
N TYR A 123 4.48 5.31 4.50
CA TYR A 123 3.53 5.90 5.45
C TYR A 123 4.23 6.29 6.76
N PHE A 124 5.23 5.52 7.18
CA PHE A 124 6.00 5.79 8.39
C PHE A 124 6.89 7.02 8.21
N GLU A 125 7.54 7.16 7.05
CA GLU A 125 8.27 8.37 6.68
C GLU A 125 7.35 9.60 6.69
N MET A 126 6.15 9.48 6.13
CA MET A 126 5.18 10.57 6.14
C MET A 126 4.72 10.92 7.56
N LEU A 127 4.50 9.92 8.42
CA LEU A 127 4.17 10.12 9.84
C LEU A 127 5.28 10.91 10.55
N ARG A 128 6.55 10.52 10.34
CA ARG A 128 7.70 11.22 10.89
C ARG A 128 7.79 12.66 10.40
N PHE A 129 7.50 12.90 9.12
CA PHE A 129 7.51 14.25 8.57
C PHE A 129 6.42 15.13 9.22
N GLU A 130 5.19 14.65 9.28
CA GLU A 130 4.06 15.34 9.92
C GLU A 130 4.37 15.67 11.40
N MET A 131 4.95 14.73 12.14
CA MET A 131 5.24 14.93 13.56
C MET A 131 6.47 15.79 13.82
N ASN A 132 7.59 15.48 13.17
CA ASN A 132 8.90 16.04 13.54
C ASN A 132 9.23 17.33 12.79
N ILE A 133 8.60 17.54 11.62
CA ILE A 133 8.84 18.72 10.78
C ILE A 133 7.64 19.67 10.84
N LEU A 134 6.42 19.15 10.72
CA LEU A 134 5.20 19.98 10.73
C LEU A 134 4.62 20.18 12.14
N GLY A 135 5.07 19.42 13.14
CA GLY A 135 4.71 19.60 14.54
C GLY A 135 3.33 19.04 14.92
N CYS A 136 2.74 18.18 14.10
CA CYS A 136 1.44 17.56 14.38
C CYS A 136 1.53 16.53 15.52
N LYS A 137 0.48 16.43 16.34
CA LYS A 137 0.43 15.39 17.39
C LYS A 137 0.00 14.05 16.77
N ALA A 138 0.56 12.94 17.24
CA ALA A 138 0.14 11.60 16.80
C ALA A 138 -1.38 11.35 16.95
N THR A 139 -2.01 11.93 17.98
CA THR A 139 -3.47 11.86 18.21
C THR A 139 -4.32 12.58 17.16
N GLU A 140 -3.72 13.49 16.38
CA GLU A 140 -4.36 14.17 15.25
C GLU A 140 -4.20 13.37 13.95
N LEU A 141 -3.19 12.49 13.90
CA LEU A 141 -2.83 11.64 12.76
C LEU A 141 -3.45 10.22 12.86
N ARG A 142 -4.62 10.09 13.50
CA ARG A 142 -5.29 8.81 13.79
C ARG A 142 -5.44 7.89 12.58
N HIS A 143 -5.78 8.46 11.41
CA HIS A 143 -5.92 7.68 10.18
C HIS A 143 -4.57 7.09 9.72
N LEU A 144 -3.50 7.87 9.81
CA LEU A 144 -2.16 7.47 9.37
C LEU A 144 -1.61 6.35 10.26
N ILE A 145 -1.68 6.52 11.58
CA ILE A 145 -1.25 5.48 12.54
C ILE A 145 -2.17 4.25 12.48
N GLY A 146 -3.46 4.42 12.22
CA GLY A 146 -4.40 3.32 12.01
C GLY A 146 -3.96 2.45 10.83
N ARG A 147 -3.71 3.08 9.68
CA ARG A 147 -3.26 2.37 8.47
C ARG A 147 -1.89 1.71 8.65
N LEU A 148 -0.97 2.36 9.36
CA LEU A 148 0.31 1.76 9.72
C LEU A 148 0.16 0.52 10.59
N GLY A 149 -0.80 0.51 11.53
CA GLY A 149 -1.09 -0.68 12.34
C GLY A 149 -1.63 -1.83 11.51
N GLU A 150 -2.49 -1.57 10.51
CA GLU A 150 -2.99 -2.59 9.59
C GLU A 150 -1.83 -3.20 8.77
N PHE A 151 -0.94 -2.37 8.24
CA PHE A 151 0.25 -2.84 7.54
C PHE A 151 1.17 -3.65 8.46
N PHE A 152 1.40 -3.18 9.69
CA PHE A 152 2.20 -3.90 10.68
C PHE A 152 1.58 -5.27 11.00
N CYS A 153 0.27 -5.35 11.18
CA CYS A 153 -0.46 -6.60 11.38
C CYS A 153 -0.25 -7.58 10.22
N VAL A 154 -0.36 -7.10 8.97
CA VAL A 154 -0.10 -7.94 7.78
C VAL A 154 1.33 -8.47 7.77
N ILE A 155 2.32 -7.60 8.04
CA ILE A 155 3.74 -7.98 8.06
C ILE A 155 4.02 -8.97 9.19
N TYR A 156 3.45 -8.74 10.38
CA TYR A 156 3.64 -9.58 11.56
C TYR A 156 3.02 -10.98 11.38
N THR A 157 1.80 -11.04 10.85
CA THR A 157 1.04 -12.29 10.71
C THR A 157 1.25 -13.00 9.37
N ASN A 158 1.94 -12.37 8.41
CA ASN A 158 2.01 -12.85 7.03
C ASN A 158 0.60 -13.08 6.44
N GLY A 159 -0.32 -12.14 6.75
CA GLY A 159 -1.72 -12.13 6.33
C GLY A 159 -1.97 -11.31 5.08
N GLU A 160 -3.24 -10.95 4.84
CA GLU A 160 -3.66 -10.11 3.72
C GLU A 160 -4.63 -9.01 4.19
N LEU A 161 -4.52 -7.80 3.65
CA LEU A 161 -5.50 -6.74 3.93
C LEU A 161 -6.90 -7.15 3.45
N SER A 162 -7.92 -6.89 4.26
CA SER A 162 -9.31 -7.00 3.85
C SER A 162 -9.64 -5.93 2.79
N LYS A 163 -10.39 -6.32 1.75
CA LYS A 163 -10.61 -5.48 0.55
C LYS A 163 -12.06 -5.10 0.31
N VAL A 164 -12.99 -5.57 1.12
CA VAL A 164 -14.40 -5.25 0.89
C VAL A 164 -14.67 -3.85 1.44
N THR A 165 -14.89 -2.90 0.54
CA THR A 165 -15.45 -1.60 0.87
C THR A 165 -16.80 -1.82 1.58
N ASN A 166 -16.95 -1.24 2.78
CA ASN A 166 -18.08 -1.46 3.70
C ASN A 166 -18.15 -2.83 4.41
N GLN A 167 -17.08 -3.64 4.45
CA GLN A 167 -16.99 -4.65 5.51
C GLN A 167 -16.72 -3.95 6.84
N HIS A 168 -17.63 -4.15 7.77
CA HIS A 168 -17.46 -3.69 9.13
C HIS A 168 -16.67 -4.74 9.93
N GLY A 169 -15.80 -4.27 10.82
CA GLY A 169 -15.33 -5.04 11.96
C GLY A 169 -13.97 -5.75 11.87
N TYR A 170 -13.32 -5.87 10.70
CA TYR A 170 -11.98 -6.45 10.61
C TYR A 170 -11.17 -5.89 9.43
N ASP A 171 -9.85 -5.93 9.54
CA ASP A 171 -8.92 -5.19 8.67
C ASP A 171 -7.94 -6.12 7.94
N VAL A 172 -7.64 -7.29 8.53
CA VAL A 172 -6.68 -8.27 8.01
C VAL A 172 -7.29 -9.67 8.05
N ILE A 173 -6.95 -10.51 7.07
CA ILE A 173 -7.33 -11.93 7.01
C ILE A 173 -6.05 -12.78 7.05
N LYS A 174 -6.03 -13.81 7.89
CA LYS A 174 -4.94 -14.80 7.93
C LYS A 174 -5.52 -16.20 8.12
N ASP A 175 -5.23 -17.10 7.19
CA ASP A 175 -5.65 -18.51 7.22
C ASP A 175 -7.16 -18.69 7.50
N GLY A 176 -7.98 -17.81 6.90
CA GLY A 176 -9.44 -17.79 7.06
C GLY A 176 -9.94 -17.09 8.32
N ARG A 177 -9.06 -16.68 9.25
CA ARG A 177 -9.41 -15.89 10.44
C ARG A 177 -9.42 -14.40 10.12
N ARG A 178 -10.40 -13.70 10.66
CA ARG A 178 -10.60 -12.25 10.52
C ARG A 178 -9.99 -11.53 11.72
N ILE A 179 -9.08 -10.59 11.46
CA ILE A 179 -8.32 -9.86 12.46
C ILE A 179 -8.77 -8.40 12.46
N SER A 180 -9.28 -7.90 13.59
CA SER A 180 -9.53 -6.48 13.79
C SER A 180 -8.30 -5.80 14.39
N VAL A 181 -7.88 -4.69 13.78
CA VAL A 181 -6.68 -3.96 14.15
C VAL A 181 -7.05 -2.66 14.86
N LYS A 182 -6.42 -2.39 16.01
CA LYS A 182 -6.49 -1.09 16.67
C LYS A 182 -5.11 -0.53 16.93
N THR A 183 -4.90 0.70 16.47
CA THR A 183 -3.71 1.49 16.79
C THR A 183 -4.06 2.60 17.76
N THR A 184 -3.22 2.77 18.79
CA THR A 184 -3.31 3.92 19.70
C THR A 184 -1.96 4.60 19.88
N ALA A 185 -1.97 5.92 20.01
CA ALA A 185 -0.81 6.70 20.46
C ALA A 185 -0.91 7.08 21.95
N GLN A 186 -1.99 6.67 22.63
CA GLN A 186 -2.21 6.98 24.05
C GLN A 186 -1.42 6.00 24.92
N GLU A 187 -0.80 6.51 25.99
CA GLU A 187 -0.06 5.66 26.92
C GLU A 187 -0.93 4.96 27.97
N LYS A 188 -2.07 5.58 28.30
CA LYS A 188 -3.03 5.20 29.35
C LYS A 188 -4.45 5.43 28.85
N GLY A 189 -5.43 4.84 29.54
CA GLY A 189 -6.84 4.92 29.19
C GLY A 189 -7.35 3.63 28.57
N PHE A 190 -8.35 3.75 27.69
CA PHE A 190 -9.06 2.61 27.14
C PHE A 190 -9.03 2.62 25.60
N ILE A 191 -8.93 1.44 25.02
CA ILE A 191 -9.22 1.22 23.59
C ILE A 191 -10.67 0.79 23.49
N THR A 192 -11.40 1.41 22.56
CA THR A 192 -12.81 1.12 22.33
C THR A 192 -13.00 0.16 21.16
N ILE A 193 -13.95 -0.76 21.33
CA ILE A 193 -14.40 -1.72 20.33
C ILE A 193 -15.89 -1.53 20.16
N ASN A 194 -16.38 -1.36 18.94
CA ASN A 194 -17.82 -1.24 18.70
C ASN A 194 -18.49 -2.59 18.95
N GLN A 195 -19.51 -2.63 19.84
CA GLN A 195 -20.22 -3.88 20.15
C GLN A 195 -20.92 -4.45 18.91
N ASN A 196 -21.41 -3.59 18.01
CA ASN A 196 -22.10 -4.00 16.77
C ASN A 196 -21.19 -4.74 15.78
N THR A 197 -19.87 -4.62 15.93
CA THR A 197 -18.88 -5.26 15.05
C THR A 197 -18.04 -6.30 15.78
N PHE A 198 -18.32 -6.60 17.05
CA PHE A 198 -17.51 -7.53 17.86
C PHE A 198 -17.58 -8.96 17.33
N ASP A 199 -18.73 -9.37 16.78
CA ASP A 199 -18.90 -10.70 16.19
C ASP A 199 -18.40 -10.85 14.76
N GLN A 200 -17.88 -9.76 14.19
CA GLN A 200 -17.41 -9.72 12.81
C GLN A 200 -15.94 -10.12 12.67
N PHE A 201 -15.20 -10.29 13.77
CA PHE A 201 -13.82 -10.75 13.79
C PHE A 201 -13.62 -11.94 14.73
N ASP A 202 -12.50 -12.64 14.53
CA ASP A 202 -12.09 -13.81 15.29
C ASP A 202 -10.90 -13.46 16.23
N ASP A 203 -9.94 -12.66 15.72
CA ASP A 203 -8.78 -12.22 16.47
C ASP A 203 -8.72 -10.69 16.60
N PHE A 204 -8.12 -10.23 17.69
CA PHE A 204 -7.87 -8.83 17.96
C PHE A 204 -6.37 -8.54 17.96
N PHE A 205 -5.95 -7.48 17.26
CA PHE A 205 -4.56 -7.08 17.12
C PHE A 205 -4.41 -5.63 17.52
N ILE A 206 -3.70 -5.38 18.63
CA ILE A 206 -3.56 -4.06 19.21
C ILE A 206 -2.10 -3.63 19.14
N VAL A 207 -1.86 -2.49 18.52
CA VAL A 207 -0.55 -1.86 18.46
C VAL A 207 -0.57 -0.47 19.08
N GLN A 208 0.54 -0.13 19.72
CA GLN A 208 0.79 1.20 20.27
C GLN A 208 1.90 1.87 19.50
N TYR A 209 1.63 3.07 19.00
CA TYR A 209 2.68 3.96 18.52
C TYR A 209 3.33 4.67 19.72
N LYS A 210 4.61 4.40 19.94
CA LYS A 210 5.38 4.99 21.04
C LYS A 210 6.87 4.97 20.70
N ASP A 211 7.57 6.05 21.07
CA ASP A 211 9.02 6.21 20.88
C ASP A 211 9.46 6.03 19.41
N ASP A 212 8.68 6.61 18.49
CA ASP A 212 8.94 6.54 17.04
C ASP A 212 8.94 5.09 16.48
N ASP A 213 8.11 4.23 17.08
CA ASP A 213 7.94 2.82 16.71
C ASP A 213 6.50 2.30 16.99
N LEU A 214 6.11 1.20 16.35
CA LEU A 214 4.89 0.45 16.64
C LEU A 214 5.19 -0.79 17.46
N LYS A 215 4.61 -0.85 18.67
CA LYS A 215 4.79 -1.94 19.63
C LYS A 215 3.50 -2.76 19.72
N LEU A 216 3.62 -4.08 19.62
CA LEU A 216 2.49 -5.00 19.76
C LEU A 216 2.10 -5.09 21.24
N LEU A 217 0.86 -4.70 21.56
CA LEU A 217 0.33 -4.84 22.92
C LEU A 217 -0.45 -6.15 23.11
N PHE A 218 -1.12 -6.64 22.07
CA PHE A 218 -1.91 -7.86 22.11
C PHE A 218 -2.15 -8.42 20.71
N TYR A 219 -2.06 -9.74 20.59
CA TYR A 219 -2.55 -10.48 19.44
C TYR A 219 -3.10 -11.82 19.92
N GLY A 220 -4.38 -12.10 19.65
CA GLY A 220 -5.02 -13.36 20.00
C GLY A 220 -6.53 -13.36 19.77
N PRO A 221 -7.22 -14.45 20.12
CA PRO A 221 -8.67 -14.57 20.02
C PRO A 221 -9.38 -13.46 20.80
N LYS A 222 -10.54 -13.01 20.29
CA LYS A 222 -11.32 -11.94 20.94
C LYS A 222 -11.81 -12.30 22.34
N GLU A 223 -11.95 -13.60 22.61
CA GLU A 223 -12.34 -14.15 23.91
C GLU A 223 -11.24 -13.97 24.98
N GLU A 224 -9.99 -13.77 24.55
CA GLU A 224 -8.82 -13.63 25.44
C GLU A 224 -8.46 -12.16 25.72
N ILE A 225 -9.26 -11.20 25.24
CA ILE A 225 -8.99 -9.78 25.48
C ILE A 225 -9.07 -9.49 26.99
N PRO A 226 -7.97 -9.05 27.63
CA PRO A 226 -7.94 -8.86 29.07
C PRO A 226 -8.81 -7.68 29.49
N SER A 227 -9.48 -7.80 30.65
CA SER A 227 -10.22 -6.69 31.27
C SER A 227 -11.25 -6.01 30.35
N LEU A 228 -11.82 -6.74 29.40
CA LEU A 228 -12.86 -6.25 28.50
C LEU A 228 -14.14 -5.94 29.29
N ARG A 229 -14.63 -4.70 29.20
CA ARG A 229 -15.87 -4.28 29.88
C ARG A 229 -16.85 -3.59 28.93
N PRO A 230 -18.16 -3.79 29.06
CA PRO A 230 -19.14 -3.01 28.32
C PRO A 230 -19.21 -1.57 28.85
N TYR A 231 -19.29 -0.60 27.94
CA TYR A 231 -19.51 0.82 28.22
C TYR A 231 -20.31 1.46 27.09
N GLY A 232 -21.59 1.75 27.37
CA GLY A 232 -22.53 2.20 26.34
C GLY A 232 -22.62 1.20 25.18
N ASN A 233 -22.41 1.67 23.96
CA ASN A 233 -22.41 0.85 22.72
C ASN A 233 -21.02 0.31 22.35
N THR A 234 -20.05 0.39 23.26
CA THR A 234 -18.67 -0.06 23.03
C THR A 234 -18.23 -1.04 24.10
N TYR A 235 -17.28 -1.90 23.79
CA TYR A 235 -16.41 -2.48 24.80
C TYR A 235 -15.19 -1.60 25.00
N GLU A 236 -14.71 -1.53 26.23
CA GLU A 236 -13.47 -0.85 26.60
C GLU A 236 -12.46 -1.87 27.12
N VAL A 237 -11.20 -1.72 26.71
CA VAL A 237 -10.07 -2.47 27.26
C VAL A 237 -8.99 -1.50 27.77
N ASP A 238 -8.54 -1.70 29.01
CA ASP A 238 -7.52 -0.86 29.63
C ASP A 238 -6.15 -1.12 29.00
N ILE A 239 -5.48 -0.07 28.52
CA ILE A 239 -4.16 -0.17 27.88
C ILE A 239 -3.11 -0.82 28.81
N ASN A 240 -3.17 -0.60 30.12
CA ASN A 240 -2.24 -1.20 31.08
C ASN A 240 -2.49 -2.70 31.32
N SER A 241 -3.69 -3.20 31.02
CA SER A 241 -3.97 -4.64 31.09
C SER A 241 -3.25 -5.37 29.94
N LEU A 242 -3.23 -4.77 28.76
CA LEU A 242 -2.57 -5.30 27.56
C LEU A 242 -1.04 -5.34 27.70
N LYS A 243 -0.43 -4.27 28.22
CA LYS A 243 1.02 -4.19 28.48
C LYS A 243 1.56 -5.26 29.43
N ARG A 244 0.71 -5.85 30.28
CA ARG A 244 1.14 -6.92 31.20
C ARG A 244 1.26 -8.27 30.49
N VAL A 245 0.48 -8.49 29.44
CA VAL A 245 0.51 -9.72 28.63
C VAL A 245 1.80 -9.78 27.81
N GLU A 246 2.25 -8.65 27.24
CA GLU A 246 3.52 -8.53 26.50
C GLU A 246 4.73 -8.97 27.34
N LYS A 247 4.76 -8.64 28.64
CA LYS A 247 5.86 -9.01 29.55
C LYS A 247 5.88 -10.48 29.98
N THR A 248 4.82 -11.24 29.71
CA THR A 248 4.72 -12.65 30.12
C THR A 248 5.06 -13.60 28.96
N LEU A 249 5.20 -13.07 27.74
CA LEU A 249 5.51 -13.83 26.52
C LEU A 249 6.96 -13.62 26.02
N LEU A 250 7.79 -12.91 26.79
CA LEU A 250 9.24 -12.74 26.62
C LEU A 250 9.96 -13.34 27.83
#